data_AF-A0A5R8KHR1-F1
#
_entry.id   AF-A0A5R8KHR1-F1
#
_cell.length_a   1.000
_cell.length_b   1.000
_cell.length_c   1.000
_cell.angle_alpha   90.00
_cell.angle_beta   90.00
_cell.angle_gamma   90.00
#
_symmetry.space_group_name_H-M   'P 1'
#
loop_
_entity.id
_entity.type
_entity.pdbx_description
1 polymer ?
#
loop_
_entity_poly.entity_id
_entity_poly.type
_entity_poly.pdbx_seq_one_letter_code
_entity_poly.pdbx_strand_id
1 'polypeptide(L)'
;MLGLVGLLLLAVAGLGIYGYVWVSNYVQSDAFRVMLSRELGEATRSRAEIDDLSITGPFVHVSAARMRPIKRTGWSMVEADRVEAQVSLDRLRQRVVEVESVLVDKAVLQMSGEGDRLGELPLELDQAVESSNVPEWLKRFLPNRTVIGSITAEDFDLRPAKAGGVSIEGLHLTGTPVEGGKGEWQLRGRNGMLRIPASEVPFRFDSATANVGKSGLVLHDSMGKWIGDAEVTSRGELPFGEGGEWRFEGTYRDLEVRSFLSDRMRQHVSGTLAGDYDVNAERFHTEVEMTGGLVQNLPLLERVADFTRTEQFKRLVLDEAKAEVTRRGELIQMRNVVLHSKGLVRVEGDIDVEGQQLRGDLYVGVTTGALRWIPGSQSRVFTEERRGSEPGFVWTRVQLSGTIGAPKEDLSNRLLAAMGKALILDAPLGAAGVGVDILKGTGEVAGDAAKGTVETGAGVIEGAGKAAGKAVETGADLLKKVIPGF
;
A
#
# COMPACT_ATOMS: atom_id res chain seq x y z
N MET A 1 21.42 -5.54 4.58
CA MET A 1 20.96 -6.91 4.36
C MET A 1 22.01 -7.68 3.58
N LEU A 2 22.36 -7.20 2.39
CA LEU A 2 23.41 -7.80 1.55
C LEU A 2 24.83 -7.65 2.14
N GLY A 3 25.05 -6.62 2.97
CA GLY A 3 26.23 -6.51 3.80
C GLY A 3 26.33 -7.64 4.84
N LEU A 4 25.21 -8.10 5.42
CA LEU A 4 25.17 -9.18 6.42
C LEU A 4 25.41 -10.54 5.78
N VAL A 5 24.82 -10.77 4.59
CA VAL A 5 25.08 -11.96 3.78
C VAL A 5 26.54 -11.96 3.37
N GLY A 6 27.03 -10.96 2.61
CA GLY A 6 28.46 -10.82 2.27
C GLY A 6 29.44 -10.92 3.45
N LEU A 7 29.08 -10.35 4.60
CA LEU A 7 29.81 -10.44 5.88
C LEU A 7 29.92 -11.87 6.40
N LEU A 8 28.80 -12.59 6.46
CA LEU A 8 28.77 -13.97 6.95
C LEU A 8 29.49 -14.90 5.98
N LEU A 9 29.31 -14.68 4.67
CA LEU A 9 30.05 -15.37 3.62
C LEU A 9 31.57 -15.23 3.79
N LEU A 10 32.05 -14.03 4.15
CA LEU A 10 33.48 -13.71 4.31
C LEU A 10 34.06 -14.18 5.64
N ALA A 11 33.32 -14.04 6.74
CA ALA A 11 33.73 -14.52 8.05
C ALA A 11 33.94 -16.05 8.03
N VAL A 12 33.08 -16.77 7.31
CA VAL A 12 33.16 -18.24 7.19
C VAL A 12 34.14 -18.69 6.10
N ALA A 13 34.33 -17.92 5.02
CA ALA A 13 35.43 -18.15 4.08
C ALA A 13 36.81 -18.07 4.75
N GLY A 14 37.01 -17.11 5.66
CA GLY A 14 38.25 -16.99 6.45
C GLY A 14 38.51 -18.21 7.36
N LEU A 15 37.44 -18.88 7.81
CA LEU A 15 37.50 -20.12 8.60
C LEU A 15 37.85 -21.35 7.74
N GLY A 16 37.43 -21.36 6.47
CA GLY A 16 37.78 -22.39 5.49
C GLY A 16 39.25 -22.44 5.10
N ILE A 17 39.92 -21.29 5.06
CA ILE A 17 41.31 -21.16 4.59
C ILE A 17 42.33 -21.77 5.56
N TYR A 18 41.99 -21.93 6.84
CA TYR A 18 42.93 -22.35 7.89
C TYR A 18 42.62 -23.69 8.56
N GLY A 19 42.16 -24.66 7.75
CA GLY A 19 42.37 -26.12 7.93
C GLY A 19 42.36 -26.69 9.36
N TYR A 20 41.25 -27.33 9.70
CA TYR A 20 40.82 -27.96 10.95
C TYR A 20 41.76 -28.92 11.73
N VAL A 21 43.06 -29.04 11.48
CA VAL A 21 43.86 -30.12 12.12
C VAL A 21 44.98 -29.66 13.05
N TRP A 22 45.35 -28.37 13.12
CA TRP A 22 46.49 -27.98 13.99
C TRP A 22 46.38 -26.70 14.80
N VAL A 23 45.18 -26.13 15.00
CA VAL A 23 45.08 -24.80 15.63
C VAL A 23 43.79 -24.53 16.42
N SER A 24 43.31 -25.45 17.27
CA SER A 24 42.14 -25.13 18.14
C SER A 24 42.41 -23.89 19.01
N ASN A 25 43.63 -23.77 19.54
CA ASN A 25 44.00 -22.68 20.44
C ASN A 25 44.23 -21.34 19.73
N TYR A 26 44.80 -21.33 18.51
CA TYR A 26 44.99 -20.06 17.80
C TYR A 26 43.77 -19.63 17.02
N VAL A 27 42.89 -20.54 16.58
CA VAL A 27 41.59 -20.14 16.02
C VAL A 27 40.68 -19.53 17.09
N GLN A 28 40.81 -19.96 18.36
CA GLN A 28 40.16 -19.32 19.51
C GLN A 28 40.92 -18.09 20.06
N SER A 29 42.05 -17.69 19.45
CA SER A 29 42.85 -16.57 19.96
C SER A 29 42.36 -15.21 19.47
N ASP A 30 42.61 -14.18 20.28
CA ASP A 30 42.38 -12.78 19.90
C ASP A 30 43.12 -12.39 18.61
N ALA A 31 44.28 -13.01 18.33
CA ALA A 31 45.04 -12.74 17.11
C ALA A 31 44.29 -13.18 15.84
N PHE A 32 43.66 -14.36 15.87
CA PHE A 32 42.84 -14.83 14.77
C PHE A 32 41.57 -13.98 14.61
N ARG A 33 40.93 -13.60 15.72
CA ARG A 33 39.77 -12.70 15.71
C ARG A 33 40.07 -11.35 15.08
N VAL A 34 41.21 -10.75 15.42
CA VAL A 34 41.66 -9.47 14.86
C VAL A 34 42.00 -9.59 13.37
N MET A 35 42.69 -10.68 12.98
CA MET A 35 42.97 -10.97 11.58
C MET A 35 41.67 -11.13 10.77
N LEU A 36 40.73 -11.93 11.27
CA LEU A 36 39.44 -12.17 10.61
C LEU A 36 38.63 -10.87 10.48
N SER A 37 38.58 -10.07 11.55
CA SER A 37 37.93 -8.75 11.54
C SER A 37 38.55 -7.81 10.50
N ARG A 38 39.88 -7.87 10.33
CA ARG A 38 40.59 -7.08 9.32
C ARG A 38 40.27 -7.52 7.89
N GLU A 39 40.41 -8.81 7.59
CA GLU A 39 40.12 -9.37 6.26
C GLU A 39 38.66 -9.11 5.86
N LEU A 40 37.74 -9.34 6.81
CA LEU A 40 36.33 -9.01 6.67
C LEU A 40 36.11 -7.53 6.36
N GLY A 41 36.82 -6.64 7.05
CA GLY A 41 36.77 -5.21 6.82
C GLY A 41 37.33 -4.78 5.46
N GLU A 42 38.43 -5.38 5.03
CA GLU A 42 39.04 -5.11 3.71
C GLU A 42 38.11 -5.55 2.57
N ALA A 43 37.57 -6.77 2.65
CA ALA A 43 36.69 -7.33 1.64
C ALA A 43 35.33 -6.60 1.54
N THR A 44 34.78 -6.14 2.66
CA THR A 44 33.51 -5.39 2.69
C THR A 44 33.70 -3.87 2.59
N ARG A 45 34.95 -3.39 2.49
CA ARG A 45 35.29 -1.95 2.60
C ARG A 45 34.67 -1.29 3.84
N SER A 46 34.64 -2.02 4.94
CA SER A 46 34.03 -1.63 6.21
C SER A 46 35.01 -1.80 7.37
N ARG A 47 34.72 -1.19 8.52
CA ARG A 47 35.34 -1.59 9.79
C ARG A 47 34.47 -2.69 10.37
N ALA A 48 35.02 -3.88 10.44
CA ALA A 48 34.37 -5.02 11.04
C ALA A 48 34.95 -5.30 12.43
N GLU A 49 34.08 -5.70 13.34
CA GLU A 49 34.38 -6.14 14.70
C GLU A 49 33.68 -7.47 14.92
N ILE A 50 34.44 -8.50 15.26
CA ILE A 50 33.93 -9.82 15.62
C ILE A 50 34.22 -10.01 17.12
N ASP A 51 33.18 -10.37 17.87
CA ASP A 51 33.28 -10.71 19.29
C ASP A 51 33.70 -12.20 19.43
N ASP A 52 33.43 -12.85 20.57
CA ASP A 52 33.96 -14.19 20.87
C ASP A 52 33.65 -15.22 19.76
N LEU A 53 34.70 -15.93 19.34
CA LEU A 53 34.67 -16.95 18.30
C LEU A 53 35.03 -18.32 18.90
N SER A 54 34.19 -19.31 18.65
CA SER A 54 34.43 -20.70 19.07
C SER A 54 34.11 -21.68 17.94
N ILE A 55 34.76 -22.83 17.95
CA ILE A 55 34.55 -23.88 16.96
C ILE A 55 34.28 -25.18 17.70
N THR A 56 33.17 -25.84 17.33
CA THR A 56 32.75 -27.12 17.89
C THR A 56 32.40 -28.07 16.74
N GLY A 57 33.32 -28.98 16.41
CA GLY A 57 33.13 -29.89 15.28
C GLY A 57 33.08 -29.12 13.94
N PRO A 58 32.07 -29.34 13.08
CA PRO A 58 31.91 -28.61 11.82
C PRO A 58 31.28 -27.22 12.01
N PHE A 59 30.88 -26.86 13.23
CA PHE A 59 30.19 -25.60 13.52
C PHE A 59 31.17 -24.54 13.99
N VAL A 60 31.03 -23.34 13.45
CA VAL A 60 31.71 -22.14 13.93
C VAL A 60 30.69 -21.19 14.51
N HIS A 61 30.88 -20.82 15.76
CA HIS A 61 30.00 -19.91 16.49
C HIS A 61 30.69 -18.57 16.72
N VAL A 62 29.98 -17.49 16.44
CA VAL A 62 30.39 -16.12 16.71
C VAL A 62 29.30 -15.45 17.53
N SER A 63 29.67 -14.91 18.69
CA SER A 63 28.69 -14.33 19.62
C SER A 63 28.01 -13.08 19.05
N ALA A 64 28.80 -12.20 18.42
CA ALA A 64 28.30 -11.05 17.68
C ALA A 64 29.31 -10.60 16.62
N ALA A 65 28.79 -10.02 15.53
CA ALA A 65 29.57 -9.36 14.50
C ALA A 65 28.94 -8.01 14.17
N ARG A 66 29.75 -6.95 14.16
CA ARG A 66 29.35 -5.59 13.84
C ARG A 66 30.16 -5.04 12.69
N MET A 67 29.52 -4.27 11.81
CA MET A 67 30.20 -3.57 10.74
C MET A 67 29.73 -2.14 10.57
N ARG A 68 30.68 -1.27 10.23
CA ARG A 68 30.42 0.11 9.83
C ARG A 68 31.16 0.41 8.54
N PRO A 69 30.50 0.94 7.49
CA PRO A 69 31.18 1.18 6.23
C PRO A 69 32.22 2.29 6.38
N ILE A 70 33.38 2.15 5.72
CA ILE A 70 34.47 3.16 5.80
C ILE A 70 34.14 4.39 4.94
N LYS A 71 33.41 4.18 3.84
CA LYS A 71 32.90 5.24 2.96
C LYS A 71 31.38 5.40 3.15
N ARG A 72 30.84 6.54 2.73
CA ARG A 72 29.38 6.70 2.65
C ARG A 72 28.80 5.65 1.71
N THR A 73 27.78 4.94 2.18
CA THR A 73 27.01 3.94 1.44
C THR A 73 25.56 4.03 1.91
N GLY A 74 24.65 3.31 1.26
CA GLY A 74 23.23 3.27 1.65
C GLY A 74 22.92 2.68 3.04
N TRP A 75 23.92 2.16 3.75
CA TRP A 75 23.80 1.65 5.12
C TRP A 75 24.83 2.28 6.05
N SER A 76 24.58 2.23 7.36
CA SER A 76 25.43 2.82 8.41
C SER A 76 25.94 1.78 9.39
N MET A 77 25.15 0.74 9.65
CA MET A 77 25.49 -0.36 10.53
C MET A 77 24.90 -1.67 10.02
N VAL A 78 25.67 -2.74 10.20
CA VAL A 78 25.16 -4.11 10.18
C VAL A 78 25.57 -4.78 11.49
N GLU A 79 24.62 -5.44 12.13
CA GLU A 79 24.84 -6.21 13.36
C GLU A 79 24.24 -7.60 13.19
N ALA A 80 24.98 -8.62 13.63
CA ALA A 80 24.56 -10.01 13.63
C ALA A 80 24.88 -10.60 15.01
N ASP A 81 23.86 -11.07 15.72
CA ASP A 81 24.01 -11.71 17.02
C ASP A 81 23.83 -13.22 16.88
N ARG A 82 24.67 -13.98 17.61
CA ARG A 82 24.69 -15.44 17.65
C ARG A 82 24.67 -16.04 16.24
N VAL A 83 25.81 -15.90 15.58
CA VAL A 83 26.05 -16.46 14.25
C VAL A 83 26.59 -17.88 14.41
N GLU A 84 25.96 -18.82 13.74
CA GLU A 84 26.43 -20.19 13.61
C GLU A 84 26.64 -20.53 12.14
N ALA A 85 27.80 -21.06 11.79
CA ALA A 85 28.12 -21.47 10.44
C ALA A 85 28.54 -22.94 10.41
N GLN A 86 27.89 -23.71 9.54
CA GLN A 86 28.24 -25.11 9.30
C GLN A 86 29.18 -25.20 8.10
N VAL A 87 30.39 -25.68 8.34
CA VAL A 87 31.44 -25.79 7.32
C VAL A 87 31.65 -27.25 6.95
N SER A 88 31.55 -27.56 5.66
CA SER A 88 31.89 -28.85 5.09
C SER A 88 33.22 -28.79 4.34
N LEU A 89 34.02 -29.83 4.59
CA LEU A 89 35.35 -30.02 4.02
C LEU A 89 35.37 -31.12 2.94
N ASP A 90 34.19 -31.65 2.55
CA ASP A 90 34.08 -32.76 1.60
C ASP A 90 34.67 -32.43 0.23
N ARG A 91 34.61 -31.15 -0.17
CA ARG A 91 35.14 -30.63 -1.43
C ARG A 91 36.56 -30.04 -1.33
N LEU A 92 37.26 -30.23 -0.22
CA LEU A 92 38.65 -29.75 -0.06
C LEU A 92 39.61 -30.31 -1.12
N ARG A 93 39.38 -31.55 -1.60
CA ARG A 93 40.19 -32.14 -2.69
C ARG A 93 40.10 -31.33 -3.99
N GLN A 94 39.01 -30.60 -4.18
CA GLN A 94 38.79 -29.69 -5.29
C GLN A 94 39.20 -28.25 -4.95
N ARG A 95 39.83 -28.03 -3.78
CA ARG A 95 40.20 -26.73 -3.22
C ARG A 95 39.01 -25.82 -2.96
N VAL A 96 37.84 -26.42 -2.71
CA VAL A 96 36.61 -25.71 -2.36
C VAL A 96 36.28 -25.96 -0.90
N VAL A 97 36.05 -24.89 -0.15
CA VAL A 97 35.36 -24.98 1.15
C VAL A 97 33.91 -24.62 0.95
N GLU A 98 33.03 -25.42 1.55
CA GLU A 98 31.60 -25.22 1.48
C GLU A 98 31.07 -24.80 2.85
N VAL A 99 30.31 -23.72 2.87
CA VAL A 99 29.53 -23.29 4.02
C VAL A 99 28.11 -23.73 3.74
N GLU A 100 27.67 -24.84 4.32
CA GLU A 100 26.37 -25.43 3.99
C GLU A 100 25.23 -24.50 4.39
N SER A 101 25.31 -23.97 5.61
CA SER A 101 24.34 -23.03 6.16
C SER A 101 24.99 -22.07 7.12
N VAL A 102 24.47 -20.85 7.14
CA VAL A 102 24.72 -19.87 8.20
C VAL A 102 23.40 -19.53 8.86
N LEU A 103 23.31 -19.72 10.17
CA LEU A 103 22.19 -19.32 10.98
C LEU A 103 22.58 -18.07 11.79
N VAL A 104 21.69 -17.09 11.84
CA VAL A 104 21.83 -15.88 12.63
C VAL A 104 20.58 -15.71 13.45
N ASP A 105 20.72 -15.64 14.77
CA ASP A 105 19.54 -15.49 15.61
C ASP A 105 18.92 -14.09 15.48
N LYS A 106 19.76 -13.05 15.40
CA LYS A 106 19.28 -11.68 15.18
C LYS A 106 20.17 -10.91 14.22
N ALA A 107 19.58 -10.27 13.23
CA ALA A 107 20.27 -9.47 12.24
C ALA A 107 19.65 -8.07 12.13
N VAL A 108 20.44 -7.03 12.32
CA VAL A 108 19.98 -5.64 12.21
C VAL A 108 20.73 -4.94 11.08
N LEU A 109 19.98 -4.35 10.14
CA LEU A 109 20.51 -3.43 9.14
C LEU A 109 20.04 -2.01 9.44
N GLN A 110 20.97 -1.09 9.65
CA GLN A 110 20.65 0.34 9.74
C GLN A 110 21.00 1.06 8.44
N MET A 111 20.02 1.76 7.86
CA MET A 111 20.19 2.55 6.64
C MET A 111 20.90 3.89 6.91
N SER A 112 21.50 4.49 5.89
CA SER A 112 22.13 5.83 5.94
C SER A 112 21.26 6.88 5.24
N GLY A 113 21.23 8.11 5.78
CA GLY A 113 20.26 9.16 5.40
C GLY A 113 20.77 10.17 4.38
N GLU A 114 21.99 9.98 3.89
CA GLU A 114 22.65 10.86 2.92
C GLU A 114 23.03 10.06 1.67
N GLY A 115 22.29 10.32 0.60
CA GLY A 115 22.84 10.60 -0.73
C GLY A 115 23.40 9.46 -1.58
N ASP A 116 23.85 8.34 -1.02
CA ASP A 116 24.25 7.17 -1.81
C ASP A 116 23.29 6.02 -1.52
N ARG A 117 22.46 5.68 -2.51
CA ARG A 117 21.67 4.44 -2.53
C ARG A 117 22.61 3.23 -2.40
N LEU A 118 22.04 2.04 -2.14
CA LEU A 118 22.79 0.77 -2.02
C LEU A 118 23.83 0.67 -3.16
N GLY A 119 25.11 0.84 -2.80
CA GLY A 119 26.20 0.84 -3.78
C GLY A 119 26.37 -0.54 -4.43
N GLU A 120 27.00 -0.56 -5.61
CA GLU A 120 27.34 -1.79 -6.33
C GLU A 120 28.00 -2.80 -5.39
N LEU A 121 27.41 -4.00 -5.35
CA LEU A 121 27.84 -5.06 -4.45
C LEU A 121 29.04 -5.82 -5.04
N PRO A 122 30.10 -6.04 -4.25
CA PRO A 122 31.09 -7.06 -4.56
C PRO A 122 30.50 -8.44 -4.17
N LEU A 123 29.68 -9.02 -5.04
CA LEU A 123 29.13 -10.38 -4.88
C LEU A 123 30.09 -11.46 -5.40
N GLU A 124 31.26 -11.08 -5.91
CA GLU A 124 32.28 -12.00 -6.41
C GLU A 124 33.31 -12.26 -5.33
N LEU A 125 33.14 -13.39 -4.62
CA LEU A 125 34.17 -13.98 -3.75
C LEU A 125 35.18 -14.80 -4.56
N ASP A 126 35.63 -14.26 -5.70
CA ASP A 126 36.66 -14.89 -6.54
C ASP A 126 38.09 -14.44 -6.14
N GLN A 127 38.22 -13.65 -5.08
CA GLN A 127 39.53 -13.22 -4.60
C GLN A 127 40.20 -14.32 -3.79
N ALA A 128 41.19 -14.98 -4.41
CA ALA A 128 42.18 -15.76 -3.70
C ALA A 128 42.87 -14.85 -2.69
N VAL A 129 42.73 -15.14 -1.39
CA VAL A 129 43.45 -14.44 -0.33
C VAL A 129 44.95 -14.69 -0.56
N GLU A 130 45.69 -13.66 -1.00
CA GLU A 130 47.15 -13.72 -1.06
C GLU A 130 47.71 -13.68 0.37
N SER A 131 47.70 -14.83 1.03
CA SER A 131 48.25 -14.97 2.38
C SER A 131 49.79 -14.98 2.32
N SER A 132 50.41 -13.84 2.61
CA SER A 132 51.87 -13.62 2.56
C SER A 132 52.67 -14.41 3.61
N ASN A 133 52.01 -15.01 4.60
CA ASN A 133 52.66 -15.72 5.73
C ASN A 133 52.44 -17.24 5.76
N VAL A 134 51.93 -17.85 4.68
CA VAL A 134 51.69 -19.30 4.64
C VAL A 134 52.88 -20.03 3.99
N PRO A 135 53.44 -21.09 4.62
CA PRO A 135 54.51 -21.90 4.04
C PRO A 135 54.19 -22.40 2.62
N GLU A 136 55.17 -22.40 1.72
CA GLU A 136 55.07 -22.82 0.31
C GLU A 136 54.36 -24.16 0.10
N TRP A 137 54.60 -25.13 1.00
CA TRP A 137 54.00 -26.45 0.94
C TRP A 137 52.49 -26.45 1.25
N LEU A 138 52.01 -25.51 2.08
CA LEU A 138 50.60 -25.35 2.44
C LEU A 138 49.79 -24.63 1.37
N LYS A 139 50.41 -23.73 0.58
CA LYS A 139 49.73 -22.99 -0.51
C LYS A 139 49.01 -23.89 -1.53
N ARG A 140 49.47 -25.13 -1.69
CA ARG A 140 48.88 -26.14 -2.61
C ARG A 140 47.59 -26.76 -2.05
N PHE A 141 47.43 -26.76 -0.74
CA PHE A 141 46.26 -27.29 -0.03
C PHE A 141 45.30 -26.20 0.41
N LEU A 142 45.69 -24.92 0.31
CA LEU A 142 44.79 -23.81 0.56
C LEU A 142 43.62 -23.84 -0.43
N PRO A 143 42.39 -23.72 0.06
CA PRO A 143 41.23 -23.57 -0.80
C PRO A 143 41.37 -22.27 -1.61
N ASN A 144 40.94 -22.33 -2.86
CA ASN A 144 40.94 -21.19 -3.76
C ASN A 144 39.52 -20.65 -4.00
N ARG A 145 38.51 -21.31 -3.44
CA ARG A 145 37.10 -20.94 -3.60
C ARG A 145 36.30 -21.29 -2.36
N THR A 146 35.40 -20.40 -1.98
CA THR A 146 34.38 -20.65 -0.97
C THR A 146 33.01 -20.61 -1.62
N VAL A 147 32.18 -21.62 -1.36
CA VAL A 147 30.77 -21.67 -1.81
C VAL A 147 29.89 -21.65 -0.57
N ILE A 148 28.79 -20.91 -0.61
CA ILE A 148 27.83 -20.89 0.49
C ILE A 148 26.48 -21.40 0.01
N GLY A 149 25.87 -22.31 0.76
CA GLY A 149 24.58 -22.91 0.44
C GLY A 149 23.40 -22.03 0.84
N SER A 150 23.31 -21.63 2.11
CA SER A 150 22.18 -20.84 2.61
C SER A 150 22.57 -19.92 3.77
N ILE A 151 21.84 -18.83 3.92
CA ILE A 151 21.93 -17.94 5.08
C ILE A 151 20.53 -17.68 5.60
N THR A 152 20.29 -17.95 6.88
CA THR A 152 19.02 -17.74 7.56
C THR A 152 19.21 -16.79 8.72
N ALA A 153 18.42 -15.72 8.75
CA ALA A 153 18.26 -14.85 9.90
C ALA A 153 16.87 -15.13 10.52
N GLU A 154 16.84 -15.54 11.78
CA GLU A 154 15.60 -15.84 12.50
C GLU A 154 14.80 -14.57 12.80
N ASP A 155 15.49 -13.50 13.21
CA ASP A 155 14.93 -12.18 13.49
C ASP A 155 15.71 -11.11 12.73
N PHE A 156 15.17 -10.68 11.58
CA PHE A 156 15.75 -9.62 10.77
C PHE A 156 15.00 -8.28 10.93
N ASP A 157 15.76 -7.25 11.32
CA ASP A 157 15.31 -5.87 11.44
C ASP A 157 15.97 -4.97 10.38
N LEU A 158 15.14 -4.22 9.64
CA LEU A 158 15.57 -3.08 8.82
C LEU A 158 15.21 -1.78 9.52
N ARG A 159 16.21 -1.01 9.91
CA ARG A 159 16.02 0.31 10.53
C ARG A 159 16.27 1.43 9.52
N PRO A 160 15.34 2.39 9.40
CA PRO A 160 15.50 3.52 8.49
C PRO A 160 16.58 4.47 9.01
N ALA A 161 17.08 5.30 8.11
CA ALA A 161 18.13 6.27 8.43
C ALA A 161 17.61 7.49 9.20
N LYS A 162 16.35 7.86 8.98
CA LYS A 162 15.66 8.97 9.63
C LYS A 162 14.31 8.47 10.13
N ALA A 163 13.77 9.14 11.15
CA ALA A 163 12.41 8.89 11.61
C ALA A 163 11.42 9.07 10.44
N GLY A 164 10.50 8.12 10.28
CA GLY A 164 9.56 8.10 9.15
C GLY A 164 10.18 7.61 7.84
N GLY A 165 11.17 6.71 7.88
CA GLY A 165 11.58 5.90 6.72
C GLY A 165 10.97 4.49 6.75
N VAL A 166 11.20 3.70 5.70
CA VAL A 166 10.74 2.29 5.66
C VAL A 166 11.50 1.46 6.70
N SER A 167 10.77 0.73 7.54
CA SER A 167 11.33 -0.20 8.53
C SER A 167 10.71 -1.59 8.41
N ILE A 168 11.50 -2.62 8.68
CA ILE A 168 11.03 -4.01 8.80
C ILE A 168 11.44 -4.49 10.19
N GLU A 169 10.56 -5.20 10.88
CA GLU A 169 10.83 -5.77 12.19
C GLU A 169 10.43 -7.25 12.22
N GLY A 170 11.28 -8.08 12.82
CA GLY A 170 10.95 -9.47 13.12
C GLY A 170 10.85 -10.39 11.89
N LEU A 171 11.55 -10.07 10.79
CA LEU A 171 11.47 -10.86 9.56
C LEU A 171 12.29 -12.14 9.66
N HIS A 172 11.68 -13.31 9.52
CA HIS A 172 12.45 -14.53 9.29
C HIS A 172 12.89 -14.56 7.82
N LEU A 173 14.19 -14.44 7.56
CA LEU A 173 14.74 -14.25 6.23
C LEU A 173 15.74 -15.35 5.87
N THR A 174 15.47 -16.07 4.79
CA THR A 174 16.42 -17.04 4.22
C THR A 174 16.90 -16.57 2.84
N GLY A 175 18.21 -16.56 2.64
CA GLY A 175 18.88 -16.28 1.37
C GLY A 175 19.60 -17.50 0.83
N THR A 176 19.43 -17.81 -0.45
CA THR A 176 20.15 -18.88 -1.17
C THR A 176 20.71 -18.32 -2.48
N PRO A 177 21.94 -18.66 -2.88
CA PRO A 177 22.48 -18.23 -4.16
C PRO A 177 21.69 -18.87 -5.31
N VAL A 178 21.52 -18.14 -6.40
CA VAL A 178 20.88 -18.65 -7.61
C VAL A 178 21.91 -19.43 -8.44
N GLU A 179 21.63 -20.70 -8.75
CA GLU A 179 22.51 -21.51 -9.61
C GLU A 179 22.68 -20.86 -10.99
N GLY A 180 23.94 -20.62 -11.40
CA GLY A 180 24.26 -19.96 -12.67
C GLY A 180 24.06 -18.43 -12.68
N GLY A 181 23.48 -17.85 -11.62
CA GLY A 181 23.38 -16.40 -11.44
C GLY A 181 24.73 -15.78 -11.10
N LYS A 182 25.10 -14.66 -11.74
CA LYS A 182 26.35 -13.93 -11.48
C LYS A 182 26.31 -13.17 -10.14
N GLY A 183 26.22 -13.90 -9.04
CA GLY A 183 26.11 -13.36 -7.69
C GLY A 183 24.69 -12.99 -7.27
N GLU A 184 23.66 -13.49 -7.96
CA GLU A 184 22.26 -13.28 -7.57
C GLU A 184 21.86 -14.19 -6.40
N TRP A 185 21.04 -13.65 -5.51
CA TRP A 185 20.50 -14.36 -4.35
C TRP A 185 18.99 -14.38 -4.41
N GLN A 186 18.39 -15.55 -4.19
CA GLN A 186 16.98 -15.68 -3.89
C GLN A 186 16.78 -15.49 -2.39
N LEU A 187 15.84 -14.61 -2.04
CA LEU A 187 15.42 -14.29 -0.69
C LEU A 187 14.01 -14.84 -0.46
N ARG A 188 13.79 -15.44 0.70
CA ARG A 188 12.48 -15.86 1.20
C ARG A 188 12.29 -15.26 2.59
N GLY A 189 11.36 -14.31 2.68
CA GLY A 189 10.93 -13.69 3.93
C GLY A 189 9.65 -14.34 4.43
N ARG A 190 9.52 -14.53 5.74
CA ARG A 190 8.31 -15.01 6.41
C ARG A 190 8.14 -14.29 7.73
N ASN A 191 6.89 -14.00 8.09
CA ASN A 191 6.51 -13.30 9.32
C ASN A 191 7.24 -11.97 9.49
N GLY A 192 6.56 -10.84 9.53
CA GLY A 192 7.25 -9.59 9.85
C GLY A 192 6.33 -8.41 9.86
N MET A 193 6.84 -7.28 10.33
CA MET A 193 6.10 -6.02 10.31
C MET A 193 6.84 -4.99 9.48
N LEU A 194 6.22 -4.55 8.39
CA LEU A 194 6.68 -3.45 7.56
C LEU A 194 5.97 -2.17 7.97
N ARG A 195 6.74 -1.16 8.38
CA ARG A 195 6.24 0.21 8.51
C ARG A 195 6.76 1.02 7.34
N ILE A 196 5.85 1.66 6.64
CA ILE A 196 6.19 2.61 5.58
C ILE A 196 5.83 4.02 6.04
N PRO A 197 6.54 5.05 5.58
CA PRO A 197 6.24 6.44 5.92
C PRO A 197 4.81 6.84 5.58
N ALA A 198 4.28 6.25 4.50
CA ALA A 198 2.97 6.53 3.93
C ALA A 198 1.77 6.01 4.76
N SER A 199 2.00 5.21 5.80
CA SER A 199 0.93 4.56 6.54
C SER A 199 1.26 4.47 8.02
N GLU A 200 0.31 4.92 8.86
CA GLU A 200 0.41 4.76 10.32
C GLU A 200 0.19 3.31 10.77
N VAL A 201 -0.42 2.48 9.91
CA VAL A 201 -0.72 1.08 10.21
C VAL A 201 0.37 0.19 9.63
N PRO A 202 1.06 -0.63 10.46
CA PRO A 202 2.05 -1.57 9.96
C PRO A 202 1.41 -2.63 9.07
N PHE A 203 2.08 -2.97 7.98
CA PHE A 203 1.78 -4.13 7.16
C PHE A 203 2.38 -5.37 7.83
N ARG A 204 1.57 -6.41 8.04
CA ARG A 204 2.06 -7.70 8.50
C ARG A 204 2.40 -8.57 7.30
N PHE A 205 3.68 -8.88 7.12
CA PHE A 205 4.13 -9.84 6.13
C PHE A 205 3.89 -11.26 6.60
N ASP A 206 3.25 -12.07 5.77
CA ASP A 206 3.14 -13.52 5.99
C ASP A 206 4.26 -14.24 5.22
N SER A 207 4.44 -13.89 3.94
CA SER A 207 5.51 -14.42 3.10
C SER A 207 5.93 -13.45 2.00
N ALA A 208 7.18 -13.52 1.56
CA ALA A 208 7.68 -12.83 0.38
C ALA A 208 8.83 -13.61 -0.28
N THR A 209 8.86 -13.64 -1.61
CA THR A 209 10.00 -14.15 -2.38
C THR A 209 10.54 -13.03 -3.25
N ALA A 210 11.85 -12.81 -3.17
CA ALA A 210 12.53 -11.81 -3.99
C ALA A 210 13.84 -12.36 -4.52
N ASN A 211 14.32 -11.86 -5.65
CA ASN A 211 15.70 -12.01 -6.05
C ASN A 211 16.42 -10.68 -5.86
N VAL A 212 17.68 -10.75 -5.46
CA VAL A 212 18.51 -9.58 -5.26
C VAL A 212 19.87 -9.80 -5.91
N GLY A 213 20.33 -8.80 -6.62
CA GLY A 213 21.62 -8.83 -7.33
C GLY A 213 22.27 -7.46 -7.38
N LYS A 214 23.23 -7.30 -8.30
CA LYS A 214 23.94 -6.02 -8.50
C LYS A 214 23.01 -4.91 -9.02
N SER A 215 22.05 -5.26 -9.86
CA SER A 215 21.17 -4.32 -10.57
C SER A 215 19.92 -3.89 -9.80
N GLY A 216 19.53 -4.61 -8.75
CA GLY A 216 18.27 -4.34 -8.05
C GLY A 216 17.75 -5.49 -7.22
N LEU A 217 16.56 -5.26 -6.67
CA LEU A 217 15.72 -6.26 -6.04
C LEU A 217 14.46 -6.44 -6.88
N VAL A 218 14.14 -7.70 -7.21
CA VAL A 218 12.92 -8.10 -7.91
C VAL A 218 12.07 -8.88 -6.92
N LEU A 219 10.94 -8.33 -6.51
CA LEU A 219 9.94 -8.98 -5.68
C LEU A 219 9.02 -9.81 -6.58
N HIS A 220 9.10 -11.14 -6.50
CA HIS A 220 8.28 -12.04 -7.31
C HIS A 220 6.87 -12.17 -6.77
N ASP A 221 6.78 -12.36 -5.46
CA ASP A 221 5.53 -12.47 -4.74
C ASP A 221 5.73 -11.96 -3.30
N SER A 222 4.66 -11.39 -2.77
CA SER A 222 4.51 -11.16 -1.36
C SER A 222 3.05 -11.22 -1.00
N MET A 223 2.78 -11.62 0.23
CA MET A 223 1.46 -11.71 0.80
C MET A 223 1.53 -11.27 2.26
N GLY A 224 0.53 -10.52 2.66
CA GLY A 224 0.41 -10.07 4.03
C GLY A 224 -0.96 -9.49 4.32
N LYS A 225 -1.09 -9.00 5.55
CA LYS A 225 -2.29 -8.34 6.04
C LYS A 225 -2.04 -6.86 6.27
N TRP A 226 -3.01 -6.04 5.90
CA TRP A 226 -3.01 -4.60 6.12
C TRP A 226 -4.36 -4.15 6.65
N ILE A 227 -4.37 -3.19 7.57
CA ILE A 227 -5.58 -2.54 8.12
C ILE A 227 -6.70 -3.55 8.47
N GLY A 228 -6.63 -4.09 9.68
CA GLY A 228 -7.47 -5.21 10.07
C GLY A 228 -6.92 -6.50 9.47
N ASP A 229 -7.77 -7.24 8.77
CA ASP A 229 -7.45 -8.52 8.13
C ASP A 229 -7.41 -8.44 6.59
N ALA A 230 -7.34 -7.24 6.01
CA ALA A 230 -7.33 -7.10 4.56
C ALA A 230 -6.07 -7.73 3.97
N GLU A 231 -6.26 -8.62 3.00
CA GLU A 231 -5.15 -9.31 2.34
C GLU A 231 -4.55 -8.40 1.27
N VAL A 232 -3.23 -8.31 1.25
CA VAL A 232 -2.48 -7.54 0.26
C VAL A 232 -1.41 -8.42 -0.35
N THR A 233 -1.37 -8.43 -1.68
CA THR A 233 -0.28 -9.05 -2.44
C THR A 233 0.51 -7.99 -3.17
N SER A 234 1.81 -8.23 -3.36
CA SER A 234 2.67 -7.30 -4.11
C SER A 234 3.76 -8.03 -4.86
N ARG A 235 4.08 -7.54 -6.05
CA ARG A 235 5.24 -7.90 -6.86
C ARG A 235 5.80 -6.63 -7.49
N GLY A 236 7.06 -6.65 -7.92
CA GLY A 236 7.64 -5.49 -8.56
C GLY A 236 9.16 -5.46 -8.52
N GLU A 237 9.70 -4.32 -8.94
CA GLU A 237 11.13 -4.13 -9.12
C GLU A 237 11.59 -2.85 -8.44
N LEU A 238 12.72 -2.98 -7.75
CA LEU A 238 13.44 -1.90 -7.11
C LEU A 238 14.87 -1.89 -7.67
N PRO A 239 15.10 -1.18 -8.79
CA PRO A 239 16.43 -1.07 -9.37
C PRO A 239 17.38 -0.31 -8.42
N PHE A 240 18.65 -0.73 -8.41
CA PHE A 240 19.75 -0.03 -7.74
C PHE A 240 20.50 0.84 -8.76
N GLY A 241 20.91 2.05 -8.38
CA GLY A 241 21.63 3.00 -9.27
C GLY A 241 20.86 4.29 -9.59
N GLU A 242 21.48 5.17 -10.39
CA GLU A 242 20.87 6.43 -10.85
C GLU A 242 19.82 6.17 -11.94
N GLY A 243 18.66 6.83 -11.84
CA GLY A 243 17.60 6.79 -12.86
C GLY A 243 16.67 5.57 -12.83
N GLY A 244 16.89 4.61 -11.95
CA GLY A 244 15.97 3.49 -11.76
C GLY A 244 14.66 3.91 -11.09
N GLU A 245 13.55 3.83 -11.81
CA GLU A 245 12.21 3.99 -11.26
C GLU A 245 11.74 2.66 -10.65
N TRP A 246 11.37 2.72 -9.37
CA TRP A 246 10.75 1.57 -8.72
C TRP A 246 9.29 1.45 -9.16
N ARG A 247 8.81 0.22 -9.26
CA ARG A 247 7.41 -0.07 -9.59
C ARG A 247 6.95 -1.30 -8.85
N PHE A 248 5.80 -1.21 -8.20
CA PHE A 248 5.12 -2.34 -7.59
C PHE A 248 3.69 -2.41 -8.08
N GLU A 249 3.19 -3.62 -8.21
CA GLU A 249 1.81 -3.90 -8.55
C GLU A 249 1.32 -5.06 -7.69
N GLY A 250 0.00 -5.17 -7.53
CA GLY A 250 -0.57 -6.18 -6.67
C GLY A 250 -2.06 -6.05 -6.50
N THR A 251 -2.59 -6.77 -5.52
CA THR A 251 -4.03 -6.78 -5.24
C THR A 251 -4.28 -6.56 -3.75
N TYR A 252 -5.41 -5.94 -3.42
CA TYR A 252 -5.93 -5.93 -2.06
C TYR A 252 -7.33 -6.50 -2.04
N ARG A 253 -7.68 -7.19 -0.94
CA ARG A 253 -8.99 -7.80 -0.72
C ARG A 253 -9.41 -7.63 0.72
N ASP A 254 -10.70 -7.76 0.94
CA ASP A 254 -11.30 -7.72 2.28
C ASP A 254 -11.02 -6.44 3.07
N LEU A 255 -10.83 -5.33 2.34
CA LEU A 255 -10.49 -4.05 2.95
C LEU A 255 -11.73 -3.29 3.38
N GLU A 256 -12.00 -3.23 4.68
CA GLU A 256 -13.18 -2.54 5.20
C GLU A 256 -13.14 -1.02 4.93
N VAL A 257 -14.14 -0.50 4.20
CA VAL A 257 -14.27 0.93 3.90
C VAL A 257 -14.25 1.80 5.16
N ARG A 258 -14.87 1.30 6.24
CA ARG A 258 -15.00 2.02 7.51
C ARG A 258 -13.67 2.37 8.16
N SER A 259 -12.62 1.60 7.90
CA SER A 259 -11.29 1.86 8.43
C SER A 259 -10.78 3.23 8.02
N PHE A 260 -11.20 3.71 6.84
CA PHE A 260 -10.72 4.97 6.29
C PHE A 260 -11.70 6.13 6.37
N LEU A 261 -12.96 5.86 6.66
CA LEU A 261 -13.95 6.91 6.86
C LEU A 261 -13.65 7.75 8.11
N SER A 262 -14.10 9.01 8.08
CA SER A 262 -14.24 9.83 9.29
C SER A 262 -15.27 9.20 10.26
N ASP A 263 -15.17 9.50 11.56
CA ASP A 263 -16.07 8.91 12.57
C ASP A 263 -17.55 9.19 12.27
N ARG A 264 -17.84 10.38 11.74
CA ARG A 264 -19.18 10.75 11.29
C ARG A 264 -19.67 9.86 10.16
N MET A 265 -18.79 9.43 9.24
CA MET A 265 -19.16 8.67 8.06
C MET A 265 -19.22 7.16 8.28
N ARG A 266 -18.50 6.64 9.27
CA ARG A 266 -18.51 5.20 9.63
C ARG A 266 -19.90 4.63 9.92
N GLN A 267 -20.81 5.45 10.45
CA GLN A 267 -22.20 5.02 10.75
C GLN A 267 -23.11 4.98 9.52
N HIS A 268 -22.68 5.58 8.41
CA HIS A 268 -23.51 5.78 7.23
C HIS A 268 -23.11 4.89 6.05
N VAL A 269 -21.84 4.52 5.95
CA VAL A 269 -21.31 3.72 4.84
C VAL A 269 -20.60 2.48 5.38
N SER A 270 -20.88 1.34 4.77
CA SER A 270 -20.20 0.07 4.99
C SER A 270 -20.03 -0.68 3.69
N GLY A 271 -19.07 -1.59 3.68
CA GLY A 271 -18.72 -2.41 2.54
C GLY A 271 -17.25 -2.77 2.62
N THR A 272 -16.86 -3.64 1.70
CA THR A 272 -15.52 -4.21 1.64
C THR A 272 -14.95 -3.93 0.26
N LEU A 273 -13.74 -3.37 0.22
CA LEU A 273 -13.04 -3.05 -1.01
C LEU A 273 -12.14 -4.20 -1.43
N ALA A 274 -12.09 -4.41 -2.74
CA ALA A 274 -11.10 -5.22 -3.41
C ALA A 274 -10.63 -4.48 -4.67
N GLY A 275 -9.40 -4.74 -5.10
CA GLY A 275 -8.89 -4.08 -6.30
C GLY A 275 -7.47 -4.47 -6.63
N ASP A 276 -7.10 -4.14 -7.85
CA ASP A 276 -5.73 -4.20 -8.33
C ASP A 276 -5.10 -2.81 -8.19
N TYR A 277 -3.81 -2.77 -7.92
CA TYR A 277 -3.06 -1.52 -7.83
C TYR A 277 -1.73 -1.59 -8.58
N ASP A 278 -1.30 -0.43 -9.07
CA ASP A 278 -0.01 -0.17 -9.69
C ASP A 278 0.55 1.13 -9.09
N VAL A 279 1.79 1.08 -8.63
CA VAL A 279 2.41 2.20 -7.93
C VAL A 279 3.87 2.35 -8.31
N ASN A 280 4.27 3.59 -8.55
CA ASN A 280 5.64 4.01 -8.79
C ASN A 280 5.92 5.34 -8.08
N ALA A 281 7.08 5.94 -8.35
CA ALA A 281 7.51 7.18 -7.70
C ALA A 281 6.58 8.39 -7.92
N GLU A 282 5.80 8.42 -9.01
CA GLU A 282 4.99 9.59 -9.40
C GLU A 282 3.49 9.34 -9.31
N ARG A 283 3.07 8.09 -9.46
CA ARG A 283 1.69 7.70 -9.67
C ARG A 283 1.33 6.49 -8.83
N PHE A 284 0.18 6.59 -8.17
CA PHE A 284 -0.58 5.45 -7.66
C PHE A 284 -1.83 5.30 -8.50
N HIS A 285 -2.13 4.10 -8.98
CA HIS A 285 -3.33 3.77 -9.73
C HIS A 285 -3.97 2.52 -9.13
N THR A 286 -5.29 2.51 -9.00
CA THR A 286 -6.03 1.33 -8.59
C THR A 286 -7.40 1.28 -9.25
N GLU A 287 -7.83 0.08 -9.61
CA GLU A 287 -9.21 -0.20 -9.93
C GLU A 287 -9.86 -0.78 -8.68
N VAL A 288 -10.83 -0.07 -8.11
CA VAL A 288 -11.47 -0.44 -6.86
C VAL A 288 -12.91 -0.88 -7.11
N GLU A 289 -13.28 -1.99 -6.50
CA GLU A 289 -14.64 -2.49 -6.42
C GLU A 289 -15.04 -2.65 -4.95
N MET A 290 -16.27 -2.25 -4.63
CA MET A 290 -16.86 -2.42 -3.31
C MET A 290 -17.96 -3.48 -3.35
N THR A 291 -17.78 -4.50 -2.51
CA THR A 291 -18.77 -5.55 -2.28
C THR A 291 -19.53 -5.30 -0.97
N GLY A 292 -20.79 -5.71 -0.92
CA GLY A 292 -21.64 -5.51 0.27
C GLY A 292 -21.86 -4.04 0.62
N GLY A 293 -21.77 -3.14 -0.37
CA GLY A 293 -21.91 -1.70 -0.18
C GLY A 293 -23.28 -1.36 0.39
N LEU A 294 -23.30 -0.61 1.48
CA LEU A 294 -24.51 -0.22 2.19
C LEU A 294 -24.40 1.23 2.63
N VAL A 295 -25.33 2.04 2.15
CA VAL A 295 -25.47 3.45 2.53
C VAL A 295 -26.79 3.63 3.28
N GLN A 296 -26.71 4.07 4.54
CA GLN A 296 -27.87 4.16 5.42
C GLN A 296 -27.77 5.33 6.40
N ASN A 297 -28.87 5.61 7.10
CA ASN A 297 -28.96 6.64 8.15
C ASN A 297 -28.52 8.03 7.65
N LEU A 298 -28.64 8.29 6.35
CA LEU A 298 -28.42 9.63 5.82
C LEU A 298 -29.70 10.41 6.06
N PRO A 299 -29.66 11.57 6.77
CA PRO A 299 -30.86 12.37 7.08
C PRO A 299 -31.69 12.73 5.85
N LEU A 300 -31.03 12.71 4.70
CA LEU A 300 -31.61 13.02 3.42
C LEU A 300 -32.24 11.77 2.79
N LEU A 301 -31.63 10.59 2.89
CA LEU A 301 -32.23 9.34 2.41
C LEU A 301 -33.52 9.04 3.16
N GLU A 302 -33.59 9.44 4.44
CA GLU A 302 -34.82 9.45 5.22
C GLU A 302 -35.89 10.36 4.60
N ARG A 303 -35.55 11.60 4.24
CA ARG A 303 -36.46 12.52 3.53
C ARG A 303 -36.90 11.97 2.18
N VAL A 304 -35.97 11.37 1.40
CA VAL A 304 -36.29 10.72 0.12
C VAL A 304 -37.32 9.63 0.33
N ALA A 305 -37.10 8.76 1.31
CA ALA A 305 -37.98 7.65 1.60
C ALA A 305 -39.37 8.13 2.03
N ASP A 306 -39.45 9.13 2.90
CA ASP A 306 -40.72 9.66 3.40
C ASP A 306 -41.53 10.32 2.27
N PHE A 307 -40.85 11.04 1.37
CA PHE A 307 -41.47 11.72 0.24
C PHE A 307 -41.93 10.78 -0.87
N THR A 308 -41.06 9.83 -1.26
CA THR A 308 -41.35 8.84 -2.30
C THR A 308 -42.21 7.68 -1.79
N ARG A 309 -42.47 7.65 -0.47
CA ARG A 309 -43.06 6.52 0.27
C ARG A 309 -42.34 5.19 -0.01
N THR A 310 -41.04 5.26 -0.22
CA THR A 310 -40.19 4.13 -0.58
C THR A 310 -39.12 3.94 0.48
N GLU A 311 -39.42 3.12 1.47
CA GLU A 311 -38.54 2.82 2.62
C GLU A 311 -37.15 2.31 2.22
N GLN A 312 -37.02 1.72 1.02
CA GLN A 312 -35.75 1.24 0.48
C GLN A 312 -34.70 2.36 0.35
N PHE A 313 -35.11 3.63 0.21
CA PHE A 313 -34.15 4.72 0.21
C PHE A 313 -33.44 4.91 1.55
N LYS A 314 -34.07 4.59 2.70
CA LYS A 314 -33.42 4.71 4.03
C LYS A 314 -32.21 3.79 4.17
N ARG A 315 -32.18 2.72 3.38
CA ARG A 315 -31.15 1.69 3.38
C ARG A 315 -30.81 1.29 1.94
N LEU A 316 -29.91 2.05 1.34
CA LEU A 316 -29.47 1.84 -0.03
C LEU A 316 -28.40 0.74 -0.08
N VAL A 317 -28.78 -0.41 -0.64
CA VAL A 317 -27.83 -1.48 -0.98
C VAL A 317 -27.23 -1.17 -2.33
N LEU A 318 -25.90 -1.17 -2.41
CA LEU A 318 -25.15 -0.95 -3.64
C LEU A 318 -24.83 -2.33 -4.25
N ASP A 319 -25.51 -2.64 -5.36
CA ASP A 319 -25.30 -3.86 -6.14
C ASP A 319 -24.05 -3.77 -7.01
N GLU A 320 -23.68 -2.56 -7.43
CA GLU A 320 -22.44 -2.29 -8.16
C GLU A 320 -21.83 -1.01 -7.58
N ALA A 321 -20.57 -1.05 -7.17
CA ALA A 321 -19.83 0.11 -6.71
C ALA A 321 -18.37 -0.01 -7.12
N LYS A 322 -17.95 0.75 -8.14
CA LYS A 322 -16.59 0.67 -8.68
C LYS A 322 -16.08 2.03 -9.13
N ALA A 323 -14.76 2.18 -9.16
CA ALA A 323 -14.09 3.36 -9.69
C ALA A 323 -12.65 3.05 -10.10
N GLU A 324 -12.13 3.79 -11.07
CA GLU A 324 -10.71 3.85 -11.34
C GLU A 324 -10.13 5.06 -10.61
N VAL A 325 -9.17 4.83 -9.74
CA VAL A 325 -8.52 5.89 -8.96
C VAL A 325 -7.10 6.07 -9.45
N THR A 326 -6.71 7.31 -9.72
CA THR A 326 -5.32 7.70 -9.99
C THR A 326 -4.93 8.85 -9.08
N ARG A 327 -3.79 8.73 -8.40
CA ARG A 327 -3.20 9.80 -7.60
C ARG A 327 -1.84 10.21 -8.18
N ARG A 328 -1.60 11.52 -8.25
CA ARG A 328 -0.31 12.15 -8.60
C ARG A 328 -0.09 13.35 -7.66
N GLY A 329 0.79 13.21 -6.68
CA GLY A 329 0.96 14.21 -5.63
C GLY A 329 -0.33 14.45 -4.85
N GLU A 330 -0.84 15.68 -4.87
CA GLU A 330 -2.09 16.10 -4.20
C GLU A 330 -3.34 15.93 -5.09
N LEU A 331 -3.17 15.62 -6.37
CA LEU A 331 -4.27 15.40 -7.29
C LEU A 331 -4.71 13.94 -7.25
N ILE A 332 -5.99 13.74 -6.95
CA ILE A 332 -6.70 12.47 -7.00
C ILE A 332 -7.78 12.57 -8.06
N GLN A 333 -7.78 11.62 -8.99
CA GLN A 333 -8.76 11.52 -10.05
C GLN A 333 -9.49 10.19 -9.89
N MET A 334 -10.79 10.26 -9.72
CA MET A 334 -11.68 9.11 -9.80
C MET A 334 -12.39 9.17 -11.15
N ARG A 335 -12.26 8.11 -11.93
CA ARG A 335 -12.83 7.97 -13.26
C ARG A 335 -13.71 6.75 -13.32
N ASN A 336 -14.67 6.77 -14.23
CA ASN A 336 -15.58 5.65 -14.44
C ASN A 336 -16.26 5.21 -13.13
N VAL A 337 -16.60 6.18 -12.28
CA VAL A 337 -17.26 5.94 -11.00
C VAL A 337 -18.65 5.43 -11.31
N VAL A 338 -19.00 4.26 -10.81
CA VAL A 338 -20.34 3.67 -10.94
C VAL A 338 -20.82 3.30 -9.55
N LEU A 339 -21.98 3.81 -9.17
CA LEU A 339 -22.70 3.44 -7.95
C LEU A 339 -24.12 3.07 -8.36
N HIS A 340 -24.49 1.81 -8.20
CA HIS A 340 -25.76 1.29 -8.64
C HIS A 340 -26.49 0.61 -7.48
N SER A 341 -27.71 1.05 -7.24
CA SER A 341 -28.69 0.33 -6.45
C SER A 341 -29.83 -0.08 -7.36
N LYS A 342 -29.98 -1.39 -7.56
CA LYS A 342 -30.86 -1.98 -8.55
C LYS A 342 -32.31 -1.55 -8.31
N GLY A 343 -32.92 -0.95 -9.33
CA GLY A 343 -34.31 -0.49 -9.29
C GLY A 343 -34.55 0.82 -8.52
N LEU A 344 -33.51 1.49 -8.02
CA LEU A 344 -33.64 2.74 -7.29
C LEU A 344 -32.88 3.88 -7.96
N VAL A 345 -31.54 3.79 -7.96
CA VAL A 345 -30.66 4.88 -8.38
C VAL A 345 -29.38 4.32 -8.97
N ARG A 346 -28.88 4.99 -10.00
CA ARG A 346 -27.58 4.71 -10.60
C ARG A 346 -26.84 6.04 -10.77
N VAL A 347 -25.59 6.09 -10.33
CA VAL A 347 -24.73 7.27 -10.44
C VAL A 347 -23.51 6.88 -11.26
N GLU A 348 -23.19 7.66 -12.28
CA GLU A 348 -22.05 7.43 -13.16
C GLU A 348 -21.28 8.72 -13.40
N GLY A 349 -19.95 8.72 -13.37
CA GLY A 349 -19.18 9.86 -13.86
C GLY A 349 -17.78 9.96 -13.28
N ASP A 350 -17.28 11.20 -13.25
CA ASP A 350 -15.90 11.50 -12.92
C ASP A 350 -15.78 12.52 -11.81
N ILE A 351 -14.76 12.37 -10.98
CA ILE A 351 -14.51 13.22 -9.84
C ILE A 351 -13.02 13.54 -9.75
N ASP A 352 -12.69 14.79 -9.50
CA ASP A 352 -11.35 15.29 -9.23
C ASP A 352 -11.30 15.90 -7.83
N VAL A 353 -10.26 15.52 -7.09
CA VAL A 353 -9.97 16.02 -5.75
C VAL A 353 -8.55 16.55 -5.76
N GLU A 354 -8.38 17.83 -5.45
CA GLU A 354 -7.07 18.47 -5.34
C GLU A 354 -6.92 19.07 -3.94
N GLY A 355 -6.11 18.41 -3.10
CA GLY A 355 -5.98 18.74 -1.68
C GLY A 355 -7.32 18.62 -0.92
N GLN A 356 -8.01 19.75 -0.71
CA GLN A 356 -9.36 19.78 -0.10
C GLN A 356 -10.46 20.13 -1.09
N GLN A 357 -10.12 20.59 -2.29
CA GLN A 357 -11.10 20.99 -3.29
C GLN A 357 -11.69 19.78 -3.97
N LEU A 358 -13.00 19.82 -4.19
CA LEU A 358 -13.74 18.79 -4.86
C LEU A 358 -14.40 19.36 -6.12
N ARG A 359 -14.26 18.64 -7.23
CA ARG A 359 -14.98 18.90 -8.48
C ARG A 359 -15.45 17.57 -9.06
N GLY A 360 -16.67 17.51 -9.57
CA GLY A 360 -17.13 16.30 -10.24
C GLY A 360 -18.23 16.58 -11.23
N ASP A 361 -18.38 15.66 -12.16
CA ASP A 361 -19.40 15.67 -13.19
C ASP A 361 -20.02 14.29 -13.24
N LEU A 362 -21.25 14.19 -12.73
CA LEU A 362 -21.94 12.94 -12.52
C LEU A 362 -23.27 12.94 -13.26
N TYR A 363 -23.64 11.79 -13.79
CA TYR A 363 -24.97 11.46 -14.26
C TYR A 363 -25.69 10.69 -13.16
N VAL A 364 -26.85 11.19 -12.76
CA VAL A 364 -27.73 10.54 -11.80
C VAL A 364 -28.96 10.04 -12.54
N GLY A 365 -29.11 8.73 -12.58
CA GLY A 365 -30.27 8.02 -13.08
C GLY A 365 -31.15 7.58 -11.93
N VAL A 366 -32.45 7.81 -12.04
CA VAL A 366 -33.45 7.31 -11.09
C VAL A 366 -34.60 6.64 -11.85
N THR A 367 -35.29 5.70 -11.20
CA THR A 367 -36.44 5.07 -11.83
C THR A 367 -37.62 6.04 -11.93
N THR A 368 -38.38 5.95 -13.02
CA THR A 368 -39.57 6.79 -13.25
C THR A 368 -40.61 6.66 -12.11
N GLY A 369 -40.70 5.47 -11.50
CA GLY A 369 -41.54 5.22 -10.33
C GLY A 369 -41.16 6.08 -9.11
N ALA A 370 -39.87 6.27 -8.86
CA ALA A 370 -39.40 7.13 -7.76
C ALA A 370 -39.74 8.61 -7.99
N LEU A 371 -39.75 9.06 -9.25
CA LEU A 371 -40.05 10.44 -9.63
C LEU A 371 -41.53 10.79 -9.67
N ARG A 372 -42.44 9.81 -9.64
CA ARG A 372 -43.90 10.04 -9.73
C ARG A 372 -44.42 11.03 -8.69
N TRP A 373 -43.71 11.13 -7.56
CA TRP A 373 -44.08 11.99 -6.45
C TRP A 373 -43.45 13.38 -6.50
N ILE A 374 -42.50 13.67 -7.40
CA ILE A 374 -41.85 14.99 -7.54
C ILE A 374 -42.41 15.71 -8.77
N PRO A 375 -43.34 16.67 -8.62
CA PRO A 375 -43.94 17.39 -9.74
C PRO A 375 -42.89 18.13 -10.58
N GLY A 376 -42.99 18.04 -11.91
CA GLY A 376 -42.08 18.71 -12.85
C GLY A 376 -40.67 18.10 -12.95
N SER A 377 -40.34 17.07 -12.18
CA SER A 377 -39.01 16.44 -12.19
C SER A 377 -38.68 15.75 -13.52
N GLN A 378 -39.60 14.94 -14.05
CA GLN A 378 -39.44 14.21 -15.31
C GLN A 378 -39.42 15.12 -16.55
N SER A 379 -40.15 16.25 -16.51
CA SER A 379 -40.25 17.14 -17.67
C SER A 379 -39.18 18.24 -17.71
N ARG A 380 -38.45 18.48 -16.60
CA ARG A 380 -37.54 19.64 -16.50
C ARG A 380 -36.14 19.34 -15.96
N VAL A 381 -35.95 18.23 -15.25
CA VAL A 381 -34.66 17.91 -14.64
C VAL A 381 -34.13 16.56 -15.14
N PHE A 382 -34.95 15.52 -15.05
CA PHE A 382 -34.63 14.19 -15.55
C PHE A 382 -35.17 14.00 -16.96
N THR A 383 -34.61 14.75 -17.90
CA THR A 383 -35.07 14.82 -19.29
C THR A 383 -34.24 13.96 -20.24
N GLU A 384 -33.16 13.34 -19.76
CA GLU A 384 -32.23 12.59 -20.59
C GLU A 384 -32.53 11.08 -20.52
N GLU A 385 -32.57 10.44 -21.69
CA GLU A 385 -32.53 8.99 -21.82
C GLU A 385 -31.14 8.60 -22.35
N ARG A 386 -30.39 7.81 -21.58
CA ARG A 386 -29.01 7.48 -21.92
C ARG A 386 -28.95 6.12 -22.62
N ARG A 387 -28.55 6.11 -23.90
CA ARG A 387 -28.35 4.85 -24.66
C ARG A 387 -27.28 3.99 -23.98
N GLY A 388 -27.60 2.72 -23.74
CA GLY A 388 -26.71 1.76 -23.06
C GLY A 388 -26.91 1.64 -21.55
N SER A 389 -27.82 2.42 -20.96
CA SER A 389 -28.24 2.26 -19.55
C SER A 389 -29.43 1.29 -19.40
N GLU A 390 -29.66 0.76 -18.19
CA GLU A 390 -30.79 -0.13 -17.93
C GLU A 390 -32.14 0.53 -18.31
N PRO A 391 -33.05 -0.19 -18.99
CA PRO A 391 -34.38 0.32 -19.31
C PRO A 391 -35.12 0.76 -18.04
N GLY A 392 -35.70 1.96 -18.04
CA GLY A 392 -36.54 2.47 -16.95
C GLY A 392 -35.89 3.54 -16.06
N PHE A 393 -34.62 3.90 -16.31
CA PHE A 393 -33.97 5.05 -15.70
C PHE A 393 -34.12 6.31 -16.54
N VAL A 394 -34.41 7.42 -15.89
CA VAL A 394 -34.30 8.77 -16.46
C VAL A 394 -33.15 9.51 -15.78
N TRP A 395 -32.40 10.26 -16.58
CA TRP A 395 -31.08 10.75 -16.23
C TRP A 395 -31.03 12.28 -16.15
N THR A 396 -30.10 12.77 -15.34
CA THR A 396 -29.72 14.18 -15.31
C THR A 396 -28.24 14.32 -14.96
N ARG A 397 -27.61 15.35 -15.49
CA ARG A 397 -26.24 15.73 -15.13
C ARG A 397 -26.22 16.52 -13.83
N VAL A 398 -25.22 16.28 -13.00
CA VAL A 398 -25.01 16.84 -11.65
C VAL A 398 -23.56 17.30 -11.54
N GLN A 399 -23.37 18.55 -11.16
CA GLN A 399 -22.07 19.13 -10.91
C GLN A 399 -21.76 19.10 -9.42
N LEU A 400 -20.69 18.39 -9.06
CA LEU A 400 -20.13 18.44 -7.71
C LEU A 400 -19.08 19.54 -7.62
N SER A 401 -19.11 20.29 -6.52
CA SER A 401 -18.16 21.36 -6.20
C SER A 401 -17.93 21.45 -4.68
N GLY A 402 -17.11 22.40 -4.23
CA GLY A 402 -16.90 22.66 -2.80
C GLY A 402 -15.65 21.97 -2.25
N THR A 403 -15.73 21.45 -1.03
CA THR A 403 -14.61 20.77 -0.37
C THR A 403 -14.98 19.36 0.05
N ILE A 404 -13.98 18.51 0.31
CA ILE A 404 -14.21 17.12 0.76
C ILE A 404 -15.09 17.08 2.02
N GLY A 405 -14.86 17.97 2.98
CA GLY A 405 -15.67 18.03 4.22
C GLY A 405 -17.00 18.78 4.09
N ALA A 406 -17.24 19.46 2.98
CA ALA A 406 -18.47 20.19 2.70
C ALA A 406 -18.78 20.19 1.19
N PRO A 407 -19.13 19.02 0.62
CA PRO A 407 -19.45 18.90 -0.80
C PRO A 407 -20.72 19.69 -1.13
N LYS A 408 -20.73 20.34 -2.29
CA LYS A 408 -21.85 21.09 -2.86
C LYS A 408 -22.26 20.49 -4.19
N GLU A 409 -23.54 20.59 -4.51
CA GLU A 409 -24.13 20.02 -5.72
C GLU A 409 -25.25 20.93 -6.28
N ASP A 410 -25.51 20.87 -7.59
CA ASP A 410 -26.48 21.75 -8.28
C ASP A 410 -27.89 21.17 -8.47
N LEU A 411 -28.04 19.85 -8.36
CA LEU A 411 -29.27 19.07 -8.52
C LEU A 411 -30.36 19.47 -7.52
N SER A 412 -30.05 19.64 -6.23
CA SER A 412 -31.05 20.08 -5.23
C SER A 412 -31.74 21.36 -5.63
N ASN A 413 -30.95 22.37 -6.00
CA ASN A 413 -31.47 23.68 -6.39
C ASN A 413 -32.31 23.59 -7.67
N ARG A 414 -31.90 22.76 -8.63
CA ARG A 414 -32.63 22.56 -9.89
C ARG A 414 -33.99 21.91 -9.69
N LEU A 415 -34.09 20.90 -8.81
CA LEU A 415 -35.39 20.28 -8.56
C LEU A 415 -36.29 21.12 -7.66
N LEU A 416 -35.74 21.84 -6.68
CA LEU A 416 -36.48 22.88 -5.96
C LEU A 416 -37.16 23.86 -6.91
N ALA A 417 -36.40 24.38 -7.88
CA ALA A 417 -36.91 25.28 -8.89
C ALA A 417 -37.95 24.61 -9.81
N ALA A 418 -37.77 23.33 -10.15
CA ALA A 418 -38.72 22.58 -10.96
C ALA A 418 -40.07 22.38 -10.25
N MET A 419 -40.05 21.99 -8.97
CA MET A 419 -41.26 21.85 -8.15
C MET A 419 -41.97 23.19 -7.98
N GLY A 420 -41.24 24.25 -7.62
CA GLY A 420 -41.82 25.58 -7.44
C GLY A 420 -42.51 26.07 -8.72
N LYS A 421 -41.88 25.88 -9.88
CA LYS A 421 -42.49 26.26 -11.17
C LYS A 421 -43.65 25.35 -11.58
N ALA A 422 -43.61 24.04 -11.32
CA ALA A 422 -44.71 23.13 -11.64
C ALA A 422 -45.97 23.47 -10.83
N LEU A 423 -45.83 23.77 -9.54
CA LEU A 423 -46.92 24.20 -8.68
C LEU A 423 -47.57 25.52 -9.14
N ILE A 424 -46.80 26.42 -9.75
CA ILE A 424 -47.30 27.70 -10.28
C ILE A 424 -48.00 27.51 -11.64
N LEU A 425 -47.50 26.62 -12.50
CA LEU A 425 -47.96 26.46 -13.89
C LEU A 425 -49.11 25.46 -14.06
N ASP A 426 -49.16 24.41 -13.23
CA ASP A 426 -50.21 23.37 -13.29
C ASP A 426 -51.35 23.61 -12.30
N ALA A 427 -51.38 24.78 -11.64
CA ALA A 427 -52.53 25.20 -10.85
C ALA A 427 -53.74 25.38 -11.80
N PRO A 428 -54.90 24.74 -11.52
CA PRO A 428 -56.06 24.84 -12.38
C PRO A 428 -56.48 26.31 -12.53
N LEU A 429 -56.91 26.71 -13.73
CA LEU A 429 -57.27 28.10 -14.13
C LEU A 429 -58.32 28.81 -13.24
N GLY A 430 -58.85 28.16 -12.20
CA GLY A 430 -59.62 28.77 -11.11
C GLY A 430 -58.79 29.26 -9.91
N ALA A 431 -57.48 28.98 -9.87
CA ALA A 431 -56.54 29.35 -8.82
C ALA A 431 -55.61 30.51 -9.22
N ALA A 432 -56.04 31.35 -10.18
CA ALA A 432 -55.30 32.54 -10.61
C ALA A 432 -55.11 33.59 -9.50
N GLY A 433 -55.74 33.42 -8.33
CA GLY A 433 -55.45 34.19 -7.11
C GLY A 433 -54.27 33.67 -6.29
N VAL A 434 -53.99 32.35 -6.31
CA VAL A 434 -53.02 31.73 -5.38
C VAL A 434 -51.58 32.03 -5.78
N GLY A 435 -51.29 32.12 -7.08
CA GLY A 435 -49.95 32.46 -7.58
C GLY A 435 -49.54 33.91 -7.31
N VAL A 436 -50.49 34.83 -7.11
CA VAL A 436 -50.23 36.24 -6.81
C VAL A 436 -50.18 36.50 -5.30
N ASP A 437 -50.94 35.74 -4.50
CA ASP A 437 -50.91 35.86 -3.03
C ASP A 437 -49.62 35.30 -2.39
N ILE A 438 -49.00 34.28 -2.98
CA ILE A 438 -47.67 33.77 -2.55
C ILE A 438 -46.57 34.83 -2.75
N LEU A 439 -46.74 35.77 -3.68
CA LEU A 439 -45.82 36.88 -3.93
C LEU A 439 -46.13 38.14 -3.09
N LYS A 440 -47.29 38.24 -2.41
CA LYS A 440 -47.73 39.47 -1.73
C LYS A 440 -48.11 39.35 -0.26
N GLY A 441 -48.32 38.16 0.31
CA GLY A 441 -48.93 38.03 1.63
C GLY A 441 -48.10 37.25 2.65
N THR A 442 -47.37 37.96 3.49
CA THR A 442 -47.31 37.65 4.92
C THR A 442 -48.73 37.48 5.46
N GLY A 443 -49.15 36.26 5.76
CA GLY A 443 -50.47 35.96 6.33
C GLY A 443 -50.70 34.46 6.50
N GLU A 444 -50.54 33.99 7.73
CA GLU A 444 -50.96 32.68 8.26
C GLU A 444 -52.31 32.29 7.64
N VAL A 445 -52.49 31.22 6.85
CA VAL A 445 -52.87 29.87 7.32
C VAL A 445 -52.68 28.80 6.19
N ALA A 446 -52.08 29.12 5.04
CA ALA A 446 -51.77 28.14 3.97
C ALA A 446 -50.26 27.75 3.86
N GLY A 447 -49.50 27.99 4.93
CA GLY A 447 -48.03 28.00 4.91
C GLY A 447 -47.32 26.65 5.14
N ASP A 448 -47.93 25.70 5.84
CA ASP A 448 -47.17 24.52 6.34
C ASP A 448 -47.10 23.35 5.36
N ALA A 449 -48.16 23.07 4.58
CA ALA A 449 -48.16 21.96 3.63
C ALA A 449 -47.28 22.24 2.40
N ALA A 450 -47.26 23.49 1.91
CA ALA A 450 -46.46 23.90 0.76
C ALA A 450 -44.98 24.12 1.12
N LYS A 451 -44.67 24.72 2.29
CA LYS A 451 -43.28 24.80 2.78
C LYS A 451 -42.72 23.42 3.09
N GLY A 452 -43.49 22.55 3.75
CA GLY A 452 -43.08 21.18 4.02
C GLY A 452 -42.75 20.41 2.75
N THR A 453 -43.58 20.50 1.70
CA THR A 453 -43.35 19.78 0.44
C THR A 453 -42.15 20.33 -0.35
N VAL A 454 -41.93 21.65 -0.32
CA VAL A 454 -40.81 22.32 -1.02
C VAL A 454 -39.48 22.15 -0.27
N GLU A 455 -39.42 22.30 1.05
CA GLU A 455 -38.22 22.04 1.86
C GLU A 455 -37.85 20.55 1.91
N THR A 456 -38.85 19.66 1.90
CA THR A 456 -38.61 18.20 1.91
C THR A 456 -38.18 17.70 0.54
N GLY A 457 -38.78 18.19 -0.55
CA GLY A 457 -38.32 17.90 -1.91
C GLY A 457 -36.93 18.48 -2.21
N ALA A 458 -36.60 19.67 -1.69
CA ALA A 458 -35.20 20.13 -1.63
C ALA A 458 -34.30 19.10 -0.95
N GLY A 459 -34.74 18.64 0.23
CA GLY A 459 -34.00 17.75 1.09
C GLY A 459 -33.90 16.30 0.61
N VAL A 460 -34.75 15.86 -0.31
CA VAL A 460 -34.68 14.58 -1.05
C VAL A 460 -33.59 14.63 -2.10
N ILE A 461 -33.44 15.80 -2.70
CA ILE A 461 -32.66 15.97 -3.91
C ILE A 461 -31.26 16.42 -3.56
N GLU A 462 -31.14 17.22 -2.50
CA GLU A 462 -29.90 17.59 -1.82
C GLU A 462 -29.09 16.38 -1.41
N GLY A 463 -29.65 15.18 -1.48
CA GLY A 463 -28.76 14.10 -1.78
C GLY A 463 -29.23 12.73 -2.19
N ALA A 464 -29.87 12.68 -3.35
CA ALA A 464 -29.15 11.98 -4.41
C ALA A 464 -27.75 12.61 -4.65
N GLY A 465 -27.68 13.95 -4.77
CA GLY A 465 -26.46 14.77 -4.72
C GLY A 465 -25.49 14.59 -3.52
N LYS A 466 -25.88 14.76 -2.24
CA LYS A 466 -25.04 14.37 -1.07
C LYS A 466 -24.79 12.86 -0.96
N ALA A 467 -25.61 11.94 -1.48
CA ALA A 467 -25.24 10.52 -1.49
C ALA A 467 -24.08 10.28 -2.47
N ALA A 468 -24.14 10.91 -3.65
CA ALA A 468 -23.01 10.98 -4.58
C ALA A 468 -21.81 11.69 -3.94
N GLY A 469 -22.02 12.87 -3.34
CA GLY A 469 -21.02 13.63 -2.58
C GLY A 469 -20.44 12.87 -1.38
N LYS A 470 -21.20 11.96 -0.76
CA LYS A 470 -20.74 11.09 0.32
C LYS A 470 -19.98 9.89 -0.19
N ALA A 471 -20.33 9.35 -1.35
CA ALA A 471 -19.52 8.34 -2.02
C ALA A 471 -18.18 8.95 -2.50
N VAL A 472 -18.19 10.21 -2.90
CA VAL A 472 -17.01 11.01 -3.21
C VAL A 472 -16.18 11.33 -1.97
N GLU A 473 -16.80 11.80 -0.89
CA GLU A 473 -16.16 12.04 0.42
C GLU A 473 -15.60 10.73 0.97
N THR A 474 -16.31 9.62 0.79
CA THR A 474 -15.83 8.25 1.09
C THR A 474 -14.60 7.94 0.26
N GLY A 475 -14.62 8.14 -1.07
CA GLY A 475 -13.44 7.97 -1.93
C GLY A 475 -12.26 8.86 -1.53
N ALA A 476 -12.52 10.11 -1.16
CA ALA A 476 -11.48 11.06 -0.76
C ALA A 476 -10.92 10.80 0.66
N ASP A 477 -11.76 10.44 1.63
CA ASP A 477 -11.37 10.06 2.99
C ASP A 477 -10.66 8.69 3.00
N LEU A 478 -11.13 7.75 2.15
CA LEU A 478 -10.42 6.51 1.82
C LEU A 478 -8.98 6.83 1.46
N LEU A 479 -8.76 7.72 0.50
CA LEU A 479 -7.43 8.03 0.00
C LEU A 479 -6.59 8.87 0.97
N LYS A 480 -7.19 9.73 1.80
CA LYS A 480 -6.46 10.46 2.85
C LYS A 480 -5.86 9.56 3.92
N LYS A 481 -6.51 8.44 4.26
CA LYS A 481 -6.06 7.49 5.29
C LYS A 481 -5.34 6.25 4.74
N VAL A 482 -5.67 5.78 3.53
CA VAL A 482 -4.89 4.77 2.78
C VAL A 482 -3.51 5.35 2.42
N ILE A 483 -3.41 6.68 2.27
CA ILE A 483 -2.26 7.32 1.62
C ILE A 483 -1.80 8.64 2.31
N PRO A 484 -1.55 8.70 3.63
CA PRO A 484 -0.74 9.78 4.18
C PRO A 484 0.75 9.54 3.91
N GLY A 485 1.18 9.65 2.64
CA GLY A 485 2.59 9.93 2.30
C GLY A 485 3.36 8.94 1.40
N PHE A 486 2.85 8.64 0.20
CA PHE A 486 3.76 8.32 -0.91
C PHE A 486 4.35 9.61 -1.49
#